data_AF-A0A936QMT2-F1
#
_entry.id   AF-A0A936QMT2-F1
#
_cell.length_a   1.000
_cell.length_b   1.000
_cell.length_c   1.000
_cell.angle_alpha   90.00
_cell.angle_beta   90.00
_cell.angle_gamma   90.00
#
_symmetry.space_group_name_H-M   'P 1'
#
loop_
_entity.id
_entity.type
_entity.pdbx_description
1 polymer ?
#
loop_
_entity_poly.entity_id
_entity_poly.type
_entity_poly.pdbx_seq_one_letter_code
_entity_poly.pdbx_strand_id
1 'polypeptide(L)'
;MEIAKSSVIICPQCGGENKIQADERFFECEFCGSAVYVDKRKVVNHFIVNSNFSKEQAEGNLRRWMASNFHVKDLDKFAQITQQNFYYFPLWYFKVMDNTADKIFLQPAHSTPVSEIKTYRFLQVI
;
A
#
# COMPACT_ATOMS: atom_id res chain seq x y z
N MET A 1 -8.99 -35.42 -12.75
CA MET A 1 -7.52 -35.27 -12.81
C MET A 1 -7.25 -34.28 -13.93
N GLU A 2 -7.30 -32.98 -13.62
CA GLU A 2 -7.12 -31.93 -14.62
C GLU A 2 -5.64 -31.82 -14.97
N ILE A 3 -5.34 -31.85 -16.27
CA ILE A 3 -3.99 -31.78 -16.80
C ILE A 3 -3.55 -30.31 -16.71
N ALA A 4 -2.68 -29.99 -15.76
CA ALA A 4 -2.03 -28.68 -15.69
C ALA A 4 -1.21 -28.48 -16.97
N LYS A 5 -1.74 -27.68 -17.90
CA LYS A 5 -1.05 -27.30 -19.12
C LYS A 5 0.13 -26.41 -18.71
N SER A 6 1.37 -26.84 -18.92
CA SER A 6 2.54 -25.99 -18.67
C SER A 6 2.90 -25.23 -19.95
N SER A 7 3.31 -23.98 -19.79
CA SER A 7 3.80 -23.14 -20.89
C SER A 7 5.23 -22.71 -20.61
N VAL A 8 6.02 -22.59 -21.67
CA VAL A 8 7.41 -22.16 -21.61
C VAL A 8 7.46 -20.66 -21.90
N ILE A 9 8.16 -19.89 -21.07
CA ILE A 9 8.35 -18.45 -21.23
C ILE A 9 9.82 -18.07 -21.07
N ILE A 10 10.29 -17.17 -21.92
CA ILE A 10 11.66 -16.64 -21.86
C ILE A 10 11.68 -15.44 -20.93
N CYS A 11 12.57 -15.47 -19.94
CA CYS A 11 12.75 -14.38 -19.00
C CYS A 11 13.28 -13.12 -19.74
N PRO A 12 12.59 -11.97 -19.65
CA PRO A 12 13.02 -10.75 -20.33
C PRO A 12 14.26 -10.09 -19.69
N GLN A 13 14.67 -10.52 -18.49
CA GLN A 13 15.84 -9.97 -17.79
C GLN A 13 17.13 -10.70 -18.13
N CYS A 14 17.12 -12.04 -18.23
CA CYS A 14 18.33 -12.84 -18.45
C CYS A 14 18.28 -13.77 -19.68
N GLY A 15 17.13 -13.89 -20.35
CA GLY A 15 16.94 -14.83 -21.46
C GLY A 15 16.75 -16.29 -21.05
N GLY A 16 16.70 -16.61 -19.75
CA GLY A 16 16.48 -17.96 -19.25
C GLY A 16 15.09 -18.50 -19.56
N GLU A 17 15.00 -19.76 -19.95
CA GLU A 17 13.74 -20.44 -20.31
C GLU A 17 13.08 -21.05 -19.07
N ASN A 18 11.93 -20.52 -18.65
CA ASN A 18 11.23 -20.94 -17.44
C ASN A 18 9.95 -21.69 -17.80
N LYS A 19 9.66 -22.76 -17.06
CA LYS A 19 8.41 -23.53 -17.18
C LYS A 19 7.42 -23.00 -16.15
N ILE A 20 6.29 -22.48 -16.60
CA ILE A 20 5.22 -21.95 -15.75
C ILE A 20 3.94 -22.79 -15.90
N GLN A 21 3.12 -22.83 -14.87
CA GLN A 21 1.78 -23.42 -14.97
C GLN A 21 0.82 -22.46 -15.71
N ALA A 22 -0.13 -22.97 -16.51
CA ALA A 22 -0.99 -22.12 -17.37
C ALA A 22 -1.89 -21.13 -16.62
N ASP A 23 -1.99 -21.23 -15.30
CA ASP A 23 -2.74 -20.33 -14.42
C ASP A 23 -1.84 -19.37 -13.61
N GLU A 24 -0.53 -19.55 -13.68
CA GLU A 24 0.45 -18.77 -12.93
C GLU A 24 0.66 -17.38 -13.56
N ARG A 25 0.37 -16.33 -12.79
CA ARG A 25 0.32 -14.93 -13.27
C ARG A 25 1.65 -14.21 -13.18
N PHE A 26 2.52 -14.67 -12.29
CA PHE A 26 3.88 -14.21 -12.08
C PHE A 26 4.72 -15.43 -11.72
N PHE A 27 5.96 -15.49 -12.18
CA PHE A 27 6.91 -16.53 -11.80
C PHE A 27 8.22 -15.90 -11.36
N GLU A 28 8.93 -16.58 -10.46
CA GLU A 28 10.32 -16.24 -10.14
C GLU A 28 11.24 -16.98 -11.11
N CYS A 29 12.12 -16.25 -11.78
CA CYS A 29 13.04 -16.86 -12.74
C CYS A 29 14.06 -17.76 -12.01
N GLU A 30 14.11 -19.05 -12.36
CA GLU A 30 15.02 -20.04 -11.75
C GLU A 30 16.52 -19.71 -11.98
N PHE A 31 16.82 -18.83 -12.96
CA PHE A 31 18.18 -18.48 -13.35
C PHE A 31 18.71 -17.22 -12.68
N CYS A 32 17.90 -16.17 -12.54
CA CYS A 32 18.35 -14.86 -12.05
C CYS A 32 17.56 -14.34 -10.85
N GLY A 33 16.53 -15.06 -10.38
CA GLY A 33 15.70 -14.66 -9.24
C GLY A 33 14.78 -13.46 -9.50
N SER A 34 14.68 -12.97 -10.74
CA SER A 34 13.77 -11.87 -11.05
C SER A 34 12.32 -12.35 -11.03
N ALA A 35 11.43 -11.62 -10.37
CA ALA A 35 9.99 -11.81 -10.47
C ALA A 35 9.48 -11.25 -11.81
N VAL A 36 8.95 -12.12 -12.67
CA VAL A 36 8.47 -11.78 -14.03
C VAL A 36 6.97 -11.98 -14.12
N TYR A 37 6.26 -10.96 -14.61
CA TYR A 37 4.82 -11.00 -14.83
C TYR A 37 4.49 -11.50 -16.24
N VAL A 38 3.66 -12.55 -16.32
CA VAL A 38 3.25 -13.19 -17.58
C VAL A 38 2.22 -12.33 -18.32
N ASP A 39 1.23 -11.80 -17.59
CA ASP A 39 0.23 -10.87 -18.13
C ASP A 39 0.24 -9.56 -17.34
N LYS A 40 0.95 -8.56 -17.88
CA LYS A 40 1.08 -7.21 -17.30
C LYS A 40 -0.27 -6.49 -17.13
N ARG A 41 -1.33 -6.90 -17.84
CA ARG A 41 -2.66 -6.24 -17.77
C ARG A 41 -3.46 -6.62 -16.54
N LYS A 42 -3.10 -7.71 -15.87
CA LYS A 42 -3.77 -8.22 -14.65
C LYS A 42 -2.93 -8.04 -13.39
N VAL A 43 -1.86 -7.25 -13.46
CA VAL A 43 -0.96 -6.99 -12.34
C VAL A 43 -1.47 -5.80 -11.54
N VAL A 44 -1.73 -6.05 -10.25
CA VAL A 44 -1.84 -4.97 -9.27
C VAL A 44 -0.42 -4.67 -8.77
N ASN A 45 0.11 -3.51 -9.14
CA ASN A 45 1.37 -3.05 -8.58
C ASN A 45 1.15 -2.64 -7.13
N HIS A 46 1.95 -3.20 -6.23
CA HIS A 46 1.96 -2.82 -4.82
C HIS A 46 3.11 -1.85 -4.61
N PHE A 47 2.79 -0.65 -4.13
CA PHE A 47 3.77 0.36 -3.78
C PHE A 47 3.78 0.57 -2.28
N ILE A 48 4.97 0.68 -1.71
CA ILE A 48 5.17 1.09 -0.33
C ILE A 48 5.68 2.53 -0.39
N VAL A 49 4.99 3.42 0.31
CA VAL A 49 5.43 4.80 0.49
C VAL A 49 6.23 4.86 1.79
N ASN A 50 7.46 5.35 1.70
CA ASN A 50 8.30 5.54 2.88
C ASN A 50 7.67 6.58 3.81
N SER A 51 7.75 6.35 5.12
CA SER A 51 7.40 7.38 6.11
C SER A 51 8.26 8.62 5.91
N ASN A 52 7.64 9.80 5.96
CA ASN A 52 8.32 11.09 5.91
C ASN A 52 8.67 11.63 7.30
N PHE A 53 8.32 10.92 8.38
CA PHE A 53 8.65 11.31 9.75
C PHE A 53 9.29 10.19 10.57
N SER A 54 10.16 10.58 11.51
CA SER A 54 10.80 9.73 12.50
C SER A 54 9.87 9.42 13.69
N LYS A 55 10.31 8.50 14.54
CA LYS A 55 9.59 8.13 15.76
C LYS A 55 9.37 9.33 16.69
N GLU A 56 10.40 10.16 16.85
CA GLU A 56 10.41 11.37 17.68
C GLU A 56 9.49 12.45 17.11
N GLN A 57 9.49 12.61 15.78
CA GLN A 57 8.59 13.53 15.10
C GLN A 57 7.12 13.12 15.26
N ALA A 58 6.82 11.81 15.18
CA ALA A 58 5.48 11.30 15.45
C ALA A 58 5.02 11.56 16.89
N GLU A 59 5.88 11.32 17.88
CA GLU A 59 5.57 11.66 19.28
C GLU A 59 5.36 13.18 19.46
N GLY A 60 6.23 14.01 18.87
CA GLY A 60 6.09 15.46 18.92
C GLY A 60 4.78 15.96 18.31
N ASN A 61 4.36 15.37 17.19
CA ASN A 61 3.07 15.68 16.55
C ASN A 61 1.89 15.29 17.45
N LEU A 62 1.94 14.12 18.09
CA LEU A 62 0.92 13.68 19.04
C LEU A 62 0.86 14.63 20.26
N ARG A 63 2.01 15.00 20.84
CA ARG A 63 2.07 15.94 21.97
C ARG A 63 1.53 17.31 21.61
N ARG A 64 1.84 17.82 20.42
CA ARG A 64 1.29 19.10 19.92
C ARG A 64 -0.23 19.03 19.76
N TRP A 65 -0.76 17.90 19.29
CA TRP A 65 -2.19 17.68 19.21
C TRP A 65 -2.82 17.62 20.61
N MET A 66 -2.23 16.92 21.57
CA MET A 66 -2.71 16.85 22.97
C MET A 66 -2.73 18.21 23.67
N ALA A 67 -1.78 19.10 23.35
CA ALA A 67 -1.71 20.45 23.88
C ALA A 67 -2.75 21.42 23.27
N SER A 68 -3.57 20.96 22.32
CA SER A 68 -4.60 21.79 21.69
C SER A 68 -5.79 22.07 22.62
N ASN A 69 -6.41 23.25 22.46
CA ASN A 69 -7.52 23.74 23.29
C ASN A 69 -8.82 22.92 23.19
N PHE A 70 -8.90 21.96 22.28
CA PHE A 70 -10.07 21.11 22.09
C PHE A 70 -10.09 19.89 23.04
N HIS A 71 -9.05 19.70 23.85
CA HIS A 71 -8.88 18.51 24.70
C HIS A 71 -8.89 18.83 26.19
N VAL A 72 -8.79 17.77 27.00
CA VAL A 72 -8.64 17.87 28.46
C VAL A 72 -7.42 18.74 28.79
N LYS A 73 -7.59 19.66 29.74
CA LYS A 73 -6.52 20.55 30.18
C LYS A 73 -5.30 19.74 30.64
N ASP A 74 -4.10 20.16 30.21
CA ASP A 74 -2.81 19.55 30.56
C ASP A 74 -2.67 18.07 30.13
N LEU A 75 -3.44 17.62 29.13
CA LEU A 75 -3.36 16.25 28.59
C LEU A 75 -1.93 15.91 28.12
N ASP A 76 -1.25 16.85 27.47
CA ASP A 76 0.12 16.70 26.99
C ASP A 76 1.16 16.48 28.12
N LYS A 77 0.86 16.96 29.34
CA LYS A 77 1.73 16.85 30.51
C LYS A 77 1.51 15.58 31.30
N PHE A 78 0.25 15.17 31.46
CA PHE A 78 -0.10 14.02 32.31
C PHE A 78 -0.21 12.70 31.53
N ALA A 79 -0.41 12.74 30.21
CA ALA A 79 -0.48 11.53 29.40
C ALA A 79 0.90 10.84 29.31
N GLN A 80 0.88 9.53 29.53
CA GLN A 80 2.03 8.66 29.31
C GLN A 80 1.82 7.85 28.03
N ILE A 81 2.78 7.95 27.10
CA ILE A 81 2.80 7.14 25.89
C ILE A 81 3.44 5.81 26.25
N THR A 82 2.64 4.75 26.33
CA THR A 82 3.09 3.41 26.72
C THR A 82 3.64 2.59 25.56
N GLN A 83 3.15 2.84 24.35
CA GLN A 83 3.55 2.11 23.15
C GLN A 83 3.44 2.99 21.91
N GLN A 84 4.32 2.74 20.93
CA GLN A 84 4.27 3.35 19.62
C GLN A 84 4.59 2.29 18.57
N ASN A 85 3.66 2.10 17.64
CA ASN A 85 3.79 1.14 16.54
C ASN A 85 3.64 1.87 15.21
N PHE A 86 4.37 1.40 14.21
CA PHE A 86 4.24 1.88 12.84
C PHE A 86 3.51 0.81 12.00
N TYR A 87 2.46 1.24 11.30
CA TYR A 87 1.65 0.35 10.47
C TYR A 87 1.54 0.92 9.07
N TYR A 88 1.70 0.06 8.07
CA TYR A 88 1.29 0.37 6.72
C TYR A 88 -0.21 0.15 6.60
N PHE A 89 -0.92 1.17 6.09
CA PHE A 89 -2.33 1.05 5.77
C PHE A 89 -2.50 0.84 4.26
N PRO A 90 -3.09 -0.27 3.82
CA PRO A 90 -3.19 -0.57 2.40
C PRO A 90 -4.23 0.34 1.74
N LEU A 91 -3.83 0.99 0.65
CA LEU A 91 -4.65 1.91 -0.12
C LEU A 91 -4.64 1.55 -1.61
N TRP A 92 -5.79 1.69 -2.25
CA TRP A 92 -5.91 1.73 -3.69
C TRP A 92 -5.57 3.12 -4.21
N TYR A 93 -4.68 3.17 -5.20
CA TYR A 93 -4.32 4.38 -5.93
C TYR A 93 -4.98 4.34 -7.31
N PHE A 94 -5.97 5.20 -7.54
CA PHE A 94 -6.62 5.36 -8.83
C PHE A 94 -6.17 6.65 -9.49
N LYS A 95 -5.66 6.54 -10.71
CA LYS A 95 -5.36 7.68 -11.56
C LYS A 95 -6.39 7.74 -12.68
N VAL A 96 -7.21 8.79 -12.69
CA VAL A 96 -8.23 9.04 -13.71
C VAL A 96 -7.77 10.21 -14.56
N MET A 97 -7.64 9.99 -15.86
CA MET A 97 -7.37 11.06 -16.82
C MET A 97 -8.70 11.76 -17.13
N ASP A 98 -8.80 13.03 -16.80
CA ASP A 98 -9.89 13.91 -17.25
C ASP A 98 -9.35 14.83 -18.36
N ASN A 99 -10.22 15.40 -19.19
CA ASN A 99 -9.82 16.25 -20.31
C ASN A 99 -9.07 17.54 -19.87
N THR A 100 -9.09 17.86 -18.58
CA THR A 100 -8.50 19.08 -18.02
C THR A 100 -7.30 18.82 -17.11
N ALA A 101 -7.28 17.68 -16.40
CA ALA A 101 -6.18 17.30 -15.50
C ALA A 101 -6.29 15.83 -15.06
N ASP A 102 -5.14 15.24 -14.71
CA ASP A 102 -5.09 13.96 -14.01
C ASP A 102 -5.64 14.11 -12.58
N LYS A 103 -6.65 13.31 -12.24
CA LYS A 103 -7.22 13.21 -10.89
C LYS A 103 -6.73 11.95 -10.21
N ILE A 104 -6.21 12.10 -8.99
CA ILE A 104 -5.74 10.99 -8.15
C ILE A 104 -6.75 10.75 -7.03
N PHE A 105 -7.19 9.51 -6.87
CA PHE A 105 -8.04 9.07 -5.76
C PHE A 105 -7.33 7.99 -4.96
N LEU A 106 -7.28 8.18 -3.64
CA LEU A 106 -6.84 7.17 -2.68
C LEU A 106 -8.06 6.59 -1.98
N GLN A 107 -8.19 5.26 -1.94
CA GLN A 107 -9.28 4.57 -1.24
C GLN A 107 -8.72 3.48 -0.33
N PRO A 108 -9.30 3.22 0.86
CA PRO A 108 -8.93 2.07 1.67
C PRO A 108 -9.03 0.77 0.87
N ALA A 109 -8.04 -0.12 1.03
CA ALA A 109 -8.11 -1.47 0.47
C ALA A 109 -8.83 -2.47 1.39
N HIS A 110 -9.41 -1.99 2.50
CA HIS A 110 -10.27 -2.77 3.37
C HIS A 110 -11.70 -2.81 2.80
N SER A 111 -12.39 -3.94 2.97
CA SER A 111 -13.86 -3.98 2.91
C SER A 111 -14.48 -3.04 3.96
N THR A 112 -14.74 -1.79 3.57
CA THR A 112 -15.42 -0.82 4.42
C THR A 112 -16.94 -1.02 4.33
N PRO A 113 -17.65 -1.25 5.46
CA PRO A 113 -19.10 -1.32 5.45
C PRO A 113 -19.71 0.02 5.01
N VAL A 114 -20.82 -0.03 4.26
CA VAL A 114 -21.42 1.13 3.56
C VAL A 114 -21.69 2.32 4.48
N SER A 115 -22.00 2.08 5.75
CA SER A 115 -22.23 3.11 6.77
C SER A 115 -21.00 3.97 7.07
N GLU A 116 -19.80 3.43 6.89
CA GLU A 116 -18.54 4.10 7.28
C GLU A 116 -17.91 4.88 6.12
N ILE A 117 -18.33 4.63 4.88
CA ILE A 117 -17.77 5.26 3.66
C ILE A 117 -17.83 6.79 3.72
N LYS A 118 -18.86 7.37 4.34
CA LYS A 118 -19.03 8.84 4.44
C LYS A 118 -18.15 9.49 5.51
N THR A 119 -17.56 8.71 6.41
CA THR A 119 -16.86 9.21 7.60
C THR A 119 -15.34 9.23 7.42
N TYR A 120 -14.82 8.58 6.37
CA TYR A 120 -13.40 8.63 6.05
C TYR A 120 -13.00 10.01 5.51
N ARG A 121 -12.67 10.91 6.41
CA ARG A 121 -11.71 11.97 6.12
C ARG A 121 -10.33 11.37 6.30
N PHE A 122 -9.63 11.14 5.19
CA PHE A 122 -8.17 11.09 5.25
C PHE A 122 -7.73 12.45 5.77
N LEU A 123 -7.37 12.51 7.06
CA LEU A 123 -6.58 13.63 7.55
C LEU A 123 -5.39 13.72 6.61
N GLN A 124 -5.28 14.83 5.87
CA GLN A 124 -4.05 15.18 5.20
C GLN A 124 -2.98 15.28 6.29
N VAL A 125 -2.32 14.16 6.57
CA VAL A 125 -1.05 14.15 7.27
C VAL A 125 -0.02 14.39 6.18
N ILE A 126 0.06 15.65 5.77
CA ILE A 126 1.25 16.24 5.16
C ILE A 126 1.88 17.10 6.24
#